data_AF-A0A536WAE5-F1
#
_entry.id   AF-A0A536WAE5-F1
#
_cell.length_a   1.000
_cell.length_b   1.000
_cell.length_c   1.000
_cell.angle_alpha   90.00
_cell.angle_beta   90.00
_cell.angle_gamma   90.00
#
_symmetry.space_group_name_H-M   'P 1'
#
loop_
_entity.id
_entity.type
_entity.pdbx_description
1 polymer ?
#
loop_
_entity_poly.entity_id
_entity_poly.type
_entity_poly.pdbx_seq_one_letter_code
_entity_poly.pdbx_strand_id
1 'polypeptide(L)' 'MKPTRAIFGFHAVLARLRADAASVTEIYLDEGRKDARARDLVLAAEKAGVSLMRVPTKRLDGFY' A
#
# COMPACT_ATOMS: atom_id res chain seq x y z
N MET A 1 14.57 -12.65 -10.95
CA MET A 1 13.93 -11.75 -9.97
C MET A 1 13.23 -10.66 -10.76
N LYS A 2 11.89 -10.54 -10.70
CA LYS A 2 11.20 -9.46 -11.42
C LYS A 2 11.55 -8.13 -10.74
N PRO A 3 11.83 -7.05 -11.48
CA PRO A 3 12.10 -5.75 -10.87
C PRO A 3 10.84 -5.27 -10.14
N THR A 4 10.97 -4.99 -8.85
CA THR A 4 9.89 -4.39 -8.05
C THR A 4 9.83 -2.91 -8.36
N ARG A 5 8.64 -2.43 -8.74
CA ARG A 5 8.38 -1.00 -8.97
C ARG A 5 7.44 -0.49 -7.89
N ALA A 6 7.87 0.58 -7.21
CA ALA A 6 7.00 1.29 -6.30
C ALA A 6 5.91 2.05 -7.08
N ILE A 7 4.68 2.00 -6.55
CA ILE A 7 3.57 2.82 -6.99
C ILE A 7 3.06 3.61 -5.79
N PHE A 8 2.64 4.84 -6.03
CA PHE A 8 2.30 5.78 -4.96
C PHE A 8 0.86 6.26 -5.08
N GLY A 9 0.26 6.54 -3.92
CA GLY A 9 -1.10 7.06 -3.81
C GLY A 9 -2.16 5.99 -3.69
N PHE A 10 -3.23 6.32 -2.97
CA PHE A 10 -4.33 5.39 -2.67
C PHE A 10 -4.97 4.80 -3.93
N HIS A 11 -5.20 5.62 -4.96
CA HIS A 11 -5.85 5.15 -6.18
C HIS A 11 -5.01 4.11 -6.92
N ALA A 12 -3.70 4.34 -7.07
CA ALA A 12 -2.82 3.40 -7.76
C ALA A 12 -2.73 2.07 -7.00
N VAL A 13 -2.55 2.12 -5.68
CA VAL A 13 -2.45 0.92 -4.83
C VAL A 13 -3.77 0.14 -4.85
N LEU A 14 -4.91 0.81 -4.64
CA LEU A 14 -6.23 0.16 -4.69
C LEU A 14 -6.55 -0.42 -6.06
N ALA A 15 -6.21 0.29 -7.14
CA ALA A 15 -6.39 -0.21 -8.49
C ALA A 15 -5.56 -1.46 -8.74
N ARG A 16 -4.30 -1.49 -8.29
CA ARG A 16 -3.41 -2.65 -8.43
C ARG A 16 -3.88 -3.84 -7.59
N LEU A 17 -4.30 -3.61 -6.34
CA LEU A 17 -4.88 -4.66 -5.49
C LEU A 17 -6.11 -5.31 -6.13
N ARG A 18 -6.97 -4.52 -6.77
CA ARG A 18 -8.17 -5.04 -7.48
C ARG A 18 -7.82 -5.77 -8.76
N ALA A 19 -6.85 -5.27 -9.52
CA ALA A 19 -6.48 -5.84 -10.81
C ALA A 19 -5.66 -7.13 -10.65
N ASP A 20 -4.71 -7.14 -9.72
CA ASP A 20 -3.77 -8.25 -9.52
C ASP A 20 -3.10 -8.15 -8.13
N ALA A 21 -3.81 -8.58 -7.08
CA ALA A 21 -3.30 -8.57 -5.71
C ALA A 21 -2.03 -9.40 -5.53
N ALA A 22 -1.89 -10.52 -6.24
CA ALA A 22 -0.74 -11.43 -6.14
C ALA A 22 0.57 -10.77 -6.61
N SER A 23 0.48 -9.73 -7.43
CA SER A 23 1.64 -8.91 -7.82
C SER A 23 2.11 -7.92 -6.77
N VAL A 24 1.31 -7.66 -5.73
CA VAL A 24 1.64 -6.71 -4.66
C VAL A 24 2.35 -7.46 -3.54
N THR A 25 3.64 -7.16 -3.38
CA THR A 25 4.47 -7.79 -2.34
C THR A 25 4.26 -7.18 -0.95
N GLU A 26 4.15 -5.85 -0.87
CA GLU A 26 3.99 -5.14 0.40
C GLU A 26 3.36 -3.76 0.18
N ILE A 27 2.59 -3.29 1.16
CA ILE A 27 2.02 -1.93 1.18
C ILE A 27 2.57 -1.19 2.40
N TYR A 28 3.17 -0.03 2.16
CA TYR A 28 3.54 0.90 3.22
C TYR A 28 2.48 2.01 3.34
N LEU A 29 1.99 2.22 4.56
CA LEU A 29 1.04 3.27 4.89
C LEU A 29 1.66 4.18 5.96
N ASP A 30 1.51 5.48 5.81
CA ASP A 30 1.91 6.43 6.85
C ASP A 30 1.14 6.13 8.15
N GLU A 31 1.88 5.89 9.24
CA GLU A 31 1.31 5.60 10.57
C GLU A 31 0.44 6.75 11.11
N GLY A 32 0.69 7.99 10.70
CA GLY A 32 -0.11 9.16 11.05
C GLY A 32 -1.50 9.18 10.39
N ARG A 33 -1.74 8.35 9.36
CA ARG A 33 -3.01 8.32 8.62
C ARG A 33 -4.05 7.46 9.34
N LYS A 34 -5.11 8.13 9.81
CA LYS A 34 -6.27 7.50 10.49
C LYS A 34 -7.63 7.83 9.83
N ASP A 35 -7.58 8.50 8.68
CA ASP A 35 -8.75 8.90 7.92
C ASP A 35 -9.43 7.73 7.18
N ALA A 36 -10.59 7.99 6.57
CA ALA A 36 -11.39 7.00 5.87
C ALA A 36 -10.63 6.29 4.74
N ARG A 37 -9.78 7.01 4.00
CA ARG A 37 -9.03 6.42 2.87
C ARG A 37 -8.00 5.42 3.34
N ALA A 38 -7.34 5.72 4.46
CA ALA A 38 -6.41 4.80 5.10
C ALA A 38 -7.12 3.53 5.62
N ARG A 39 -8.32 3.68 6.19
CA ARG A 39 -9.15 2.54 6.63
C ARG A 39 -9.56 1.66 5.45
N ASP A 40 -10.01 2.27 4.36
CA ASP A 40 -10.39 1.56 3.13
C ASP A 40 -9.21 0.77 2.54
N LEU A 41 -8.01 1.35 2.56
CA LEU A 41 -6.79 0.67 2.10
C LEU A 41 -6.45 -0.53 2.98
N VAL A 42 -6.53 -0.38 4.30
CA VAL A 42 -6.28 -1.50 5.24
C VAL A 42 -7.25 -2.64 4.97
N LEU A 43 -8.55 -2.35 4.88
CA LEU A 43 -9.56 -3.36 4.59
C LEU A 43 -9.34 -4.03 3.23
N ALA A 44 -8.92 -3.28 2.21
CA ALA A 44 -8.62 -3.83 0.90
C ALA A 44 -7.39 -4.75 0.93
N ALA A 45 -6.34 -4.37 1.66
CA ALA A 45 -5.13 -5.17 1.82
C ALA A 45 -5.42 -6.47 2.58
N GLU A 46 -6.15 -6.38 3.70
CA GLU A 46 -6.57 -7.55 4.49
C GLU A 46 -7.42 -8.51 3.66
N LYS A 47 -8.42 -8.01 2.93
CA LYS A 47 -9.25 -8.85 2.04
C LYS A 47 -8.45 -9.52 0.92
N ALA A 48 -7.40 -8.86 0.45
CA ALA A 48 -6.51 -9.38 -0.58
C ALA A 48 -5.41 -10.31 -0.01
N GLY A 49 -5.29 -10.44 1.32
CA GLY A 49 -4.22 -11.20 1.97
C GLY A 49 -2.83 -10.57 1.79
N VAL A 50 -2.75 -9.26 1.52
CA VAL A 50 -1.50 -8.54 1.29
C VAL A 50 -1.01 -7.90 2.58
N SER A 51 0.28 -8.03 2.85
CA SER A 51 0.92 -7.41 4.02
C SER A 51 0.91 -5.88 3.91
N LEU A 52 0.40 -5.22 4.95
CA LEU A 52 0.43 -3.78 5.11
C LEU A 52 1.19 -3.40 6.37
N MET A 53 2.21 -2.57 6.22
CA MET A 53 2.99 -2.02 7.33
C MET A 53 2.72 -0.52 7.48
N ARG A 54 2.43 -0.12 8.72
CA ARG A 54 2.42 1.29 9.09
C ARG A 54 3.84 1.75 9.36
N VAL A 55 4.27 2.82 8.69
CA VAL A 55 5.63 3.36 8.80
C VAL A 55 5.60 4.88 9.02
N PRO A 56 6.60 5.47 9.67
CA PRO A 56 6.73 6.91 9.75
C PRO A 56 6.85 7.55 8.36
N THR A 57 6.26 8.73 8.15
CA THR A 57 6.30 9.46 6.86
C THR A 57 7.72 9.58 6.30
N LYS A 58 8.73 9.80 7.16
CA LYS A 58 10.15 9.87 6.77
C LYS A 58 10.66 8.64 6.02
N ARG A 59 10.11 7.44 6.27
CA ARG A 59 10.49 6.23 5.52
C ARG A 59 9.88 6.22 4.12
N LEU A 60 8.73 6.86 3.93
CA LEU A 60 8.06 6.98 2.62
C LEU A 60 8.80 7.95 1.70
N ASP A 61 9.38 9.02 2.25
CA ASP A 61 10.16 10.02 1.49
C ASP A 61 11.36 9.39 0.76
N GLY A 62 11.93 8.31 1.30
CA GLY A 62 13.06 7.60 0.68
C GLY A 62 12.71 6.78 -0.57
N PHE A 63 11.42 6.69 -0.93
CA PHE A 63 10.97 6.00 -2.15
C PHE A 63 10.73 6.94 -3.33
N TYR A 64 10.82 8.26 -3.13
CA TYR A 64 10.65 9.28 -4.17
C TYR A 64 11.89 9.44 -5.06
#